data_AF-A0A840Z3M6-F1
#
_entry.id   AF-A0A840Z3M6-F1
#
_cell.length_a   1.000
_cell.length_b   1.000
_cell.length_c   1.000
_cell.angle_alpha   90.00
_cell.angle_beta   90.00
_cell.angle_gamma   90.00
#
_symmetry.space_group_name_H-M   'P 1'
#
loop_
_entity.id
_entity.type
_entity.pdbx_description
1 polymer ?
#
loop_
_entity_poly.entity_id
_entity_poly.type
_entity_poly.pdbx_seq_one_letter_code
_entity_poly.pdbx_strand_id
1 'polypeptide(L)'
;MTSSFSSDDCHILAVPKPRAGKSRYWCFSHDASATARFGGRMPRCEGAYRTIAHYRRFCLDPDDFSGGVAIWGAVEPVYNTAVEPAERGIHVHARKRARGKKDIDETFDAVELTVRRDLFNQERVLITAETAVAYYISRFLGRVIVGLFCPNCGTPHLDSDWFAVKPHRVHLCHGCNKLFQEEQKRVSNPLEMVRHQLSAIRPAAKPTRAKGSIDISQSDYPAGLQIWASNPALLLTSPRSEQEGIHVHGWIKPGVKPKLDGTFDSVRIDGIELNEAQLRLYMAQNALVYMKGKIACLECPSCGEELFEQGEAAFRPKVEHKCGTCGMAFASPGRRKVVSNPFVATIKALKATKRKKG
;
A
#
# COMPACT_ATOMS: atom_id res chain seq x y z
N MET A 1 32.70 -25.56 -6.44
CA MET A 1 31.27 -25.83 -6.21
C MET A 1 30.47 -24.60 -6.64
N THR A 2 30.10 -24.56 -7.92
CA THR A 2 29.29 -23.49 -8.50
C THR A 2 27.83 -23.74 -8.16
N SER A 3 27.35 -23.11 -7.09
CA SER A 3 25.93 -23.01 -6.78
C SER A 3 25.25 -22.21 -7.89
N SER A 4 24.55 -22.89 -8.78
CA SER A 4 23.64 -22.27 -9.74
C SER A 4 22.45 -21.69 -8.98
N PHE A 5 22.50 -20.40 -8.65
CA PHE A 5 21.33 -19.67 -8.17
C PHE A 5 20.30 -19.64 -9.29
N SER A 6 19.04 -20.00 -9.01
CA SER A 6 17.96 -19.78 -9.98
C SER A 6 17.79 -18.28 -10.20
N SER A 7 17.41 -17.88 -11.41
CA SER A 7 17.16 -16.47 -11.77
C SER A 7 16.01 -15.81 -10.99
N ASP A 8 15.30 -16.57 -10.14
CA ASP A 8 14.13 -16.10 -9.40
C ASP A 8 14.46 -15.59 -7.98
N ASP A 9 15.61 -15.95 -7.42
CA ASP A 9 16.00 -15.54 -6.07
C ASP A 9 16.93 -14.33 -6.08
N CYS A 10 16.58 -13.31 -5.28
CA CYS A 10 17.37 -12.10 -5.15
C CYS A 10 18.67 -12.36 -4.37
N HIS A 11 19.81 -12.32 -5.06
CA HIS A 11 21.12 -12.31 -4.40
C HIS A 11 21.51 -10.89 -3.97
N ILE A 12 20.92 -10.44 -2.86
CA ILE A 12 21.12 -9.08 -2.34
C ILE A 12 22.31 -9.03 -1.39
N LEU A 13 23.35 -8.32 -1.78
CA LEU A 13 24.55 -8.08 -0.98
C LEU A 13 24.75 -6.59 -0.72
N ALA A 14 25.47 -6.27 0.36
CA ALA A 14 25.90 -4.90 0.62
C ALA A 14 27.01 -4.51 -0.38
N VAL A 15 26.93 -3.33 -0.98
CA VAL A 15 27.95 -2.78 -1.88
C VAL A 15 28.74 -1.65 -1.21
N PRO A 16 30.02 -1.46 -1.60
CA PRO A 16 30.90 -0.50 -0.96
C PRO A 16 30.35 0.93 -0.96
N LYS A 17 30.56 1.64 0.15
CA LYS A 17 30.11 3.03 0.36
C LYS A 17 30.92 3.99 -0.53
N PRO A 18 30.30 4.99 -1.18
CA PRO A 18 30.99 6.24 -1.48
C PRO A 18 31.40 6.91 -0.16
N ARG A 19 32.50 7.68 -0.14
CA ARG A 19 33.26 8.15 1.05
C ARG A 19 32.48 8.85 2.19
N ALA A 20 31.17 9.07 2.09
CA ALA A 20 30.29 9.60 3.15
C ALA A 20 28.87 8.97 3.19
N GLY A 21 28.65 7.81 2.57
CA GLY A 21 27.32 7.22 2.35
C GLY A 21 26.86 6.18 3.38
N LYS A 22 25.54 6.00 3.51
CA LYS A 22 24.92 4.84 4.18
C LYS A 22 25.16 3.57 3.36
N SER A 23 25.08 2.40 4.00
CA SER A 23 25.17 1.11 3.32
C SER A 23 24.17 1.05 2.16
N ARG A 24 24.64 0.56 1.01
CA ARG A 24 23.79 0.26 -0.13
C ARG A 24 23.74 -1.24 -0.32
N TYR A 25 22.63 -1.73 -0.82
CA TYR A 25 22.40 -3.11 -1.15
C TYR A 25 22.09 -3.22 -2.65
N TRP A 26 22.71 -4.20 -3.28
CA TRP A 26 22.59 -4.50 -4.69
C TRP A 26 22.17 -5.95 -4.86
N CYS A 27 21.19 -6.19 -5.72
CA CYS A 27 20.87 -7.54 -6.15
C CYS A 27 21.68 -7.88 -7.38
N PHE A 28 22.57 -8.86 -7.24
CA PHE A 28 23.40 -9.34 -8.34
C PHE A 28 22.64 -10.29 -9.27
N SER A 29 21.54 -10.91 -8.80
CA SER A 29 20.70 -11.76 -9.66
C SER A 29 19.92 -10.95 -10.70
N HIS A 30 19.55 -9.72 -10.39
CA HIS A 30 18.66 -8.90 -11.21
C HIS A 30 19.27 -7.56 -11.63
N ASP A 31 20.55 -7.36 -11.32
CA ASP A 31 21.31 -6.13 -11.51
C ASP A 31 20.51 -4.86 -11.14
N ALA A 32 19.96 -4.89 -9.93
CA ALA A 32 19.04 -3.86 -9.46
C ALA A 32 19.33 -3.43 -8.02
N SER A 33 18.98 -2.17 -7.71
CA SER A 33 19.04 -1.67 -6.34
C SER A 33 18.13 -2.49 -5.43
N ALA A 34 18.63 -2.79 -4.24
CA ALA A 34 17.90 -3.43 -3.16
C ALA A 34 18.04 -2.63 -1.85
N THR A 35 18.33 -1.32 -1.97
CA THR A 35 18.58 -0.43 -0.84
C THR A 35 17.29 0.26 -0.40
N ALA A 36 16.77 -0.11 0.77
CA ALA A 36 15.65 0.58 1.41
C ALA A 36 16.07 1.91 2.04
N ARG A 37 15.09 2.69 2.52
CA ARG A 37 15.33 3.93 3.26
C ARG A 37 16.36 3.73 4.38
N PHE A 38 17.22 4.73 4.56
CA PHE A 38 18.32 4.73 5.55
C PHE A 38 19.40 3.68 5.30
N GLY A 39 19.49 3.15 4.08
CA GLY A 39 20.49 2.15 3.74
C GLY A 39 20.18 0.79 4.34
N GLY A 40 18.89 0.44 4.46
CA GLY A 40 18.44 -0.89 4.86
C GLY A 40 18.44 -1.86 3.68
N ARG A 41 18.44 -3.16 3.95
CA ARG A 41 18.29 -4.20 2.93
C ARG A 41 16.81 -4.41 2.61
N MET A 42 16.42 -4.35 1.33
CA MET A 42 15.09 -4.79 0.90
C MET A 42 15.00 -6.33 0.89
N PRO A 43 13.83 -6.92 1.16
CA PRO A 43 13.65 -8.38 1.10
C PRO A 43 13.73 -8.92 -0.34
N ARG A 44 13.37 -8.10 -1.34
CA ARG A 44 13.52 -8.35 -2.77
C ARG A 44 13.97 -7.06 -3.45
N CYS A 45 14.73 -7.16 -4.52
CA CYS A 45 15.12 -5.99 -5.30
C CYS A 45 14.07 -5.64 -6.34
N GLU A 46 14.17 -4.45 -6.90
CA GLU A 46 13.20 -4.01 -7.89
C GLU A 46 13.25 -4.79 -9.20
N GLY A 47 14.44 -5.25 -9.60
CA GLY A 47 14.61 -6.08 -10.80
C GLY A 47 13.90 -7.43 -10.70
N ALA A 48 13.72 -7.96 -9.49
CA ALA A 48 13.00 -9.22 -9.26
C ALA A 48 11.55 -9.14 -9.73
N TYR A 49 10.92 -7.97 -9.62
CA TYR A 49 9.54 -7.81 -10.08
C TYR A 49 9.44 -7.76 -11.61
N ARG A 50 10.56 -7.62 -12.34
CA ARG A 50 10.60 -7.51 -13.81
C ARG A 50 10.93 -8.84 -14.50
N THR A 51 11.60 -9.77 -13.82
CA THR A 51 12.25 -10.92 -14.48
C THR A 51 11.74 -12.31 -14.07
N ILE A 52 10.77 -12.44 -13.18
CA ILE A 52 10.41 -13.76 -12.60
C ILE A 52 9.38 -14.51 -13.45
N ALA A 53 9.75 -15.69 -13.96
CA ALA A 53 8.90 -16.56 -14.78
C ALA A 53 7.69 -17.18 -14.03
N HIS A 54 7.70 -17.13 -12.70
CA HIS A 54 6.78 -17.90 -11.83
C HIS A 54 5.70 -17.08 -11.10
N TYR A 55 5.54 -15.79 -11.38
CA TYR A 55 4.40 -15.05 -10.83
C TYR A 55 3.11 -15.36 -11.57
N ARG A 56 2.01 -15.37 -10.84
CA ARG A 56 0.69 -15.36 -11.44
C ARG A 56 0.42 -13.96 -11.98
N ARG A 57 0.90 -13.71 -13.20
CA ARG A 57 0.66 -12.47 -13.93
C ARG A 57 -0.67 -12.53 -14.66
N PHE A 58 -1.40 -11.42 -14.62
CA PHE A 58 -2.63 -11.28 -15.41
C PHE A 58 -2.46 -10.17 -16.44
N CYS A 59 -2.56 -10.54 -17.72
CA CYS A 59 -2.62 -9.57 -18.81
C CYS A 59 -4.06 -9.07 -18.93
N LEU A 60 -4.24 -7.77 -18.77
CA LEU A 60 -5.54 -7.12 -18.74
C LEU A 60 -5.63 -6.08 -19.84
N ASP A 61 -6.53 -6.28 -20.79
CA ASP A 61 -7.00 -5.22 -21.70
C ASP A 61 -8.36 -4.71 -21.20
N PRO A 62 -8.47 -3.45 -20.73
CA PRO A 62 -9.74 -2.88 -20.30
C PRO A 62 -10.85 -2.86 -21.36
N ASP A 63 -10.51 -2.99 -22.65
CA ASP A 63 -11.49 -3.04 -23.74
C ASP A 63 -12.21 -4.39 -23.82
N ASP A 64 -11.60 -5.47 -23.33
CA ASP A 64 -12.25 -6.78 -23.22
C ASP A 64 -13.36 -6.82 -22.14
N PHE A 65 -13.41 -5.79 -21.28
CA PHE A 65 -14.27 -5.73 -20.11
C PHE A 65 -15.14 -4.46 -20.11
N SER A 66 -16.07 -4.39 -21.08
CA SER A 66 -17.00 -3.26 -21.23
C SER A 66 -17.89 -2.99 -20.00
N GLY A 67 -18.07 -3.97 -19.12
CA GLY A 67 -18.79 -3.82 -17.86
C GLY A 67 -18.01 -3.10 -16.76
N GLY A 68 -16.74 -2.80 -17.00
CA GLY A 68 -15.86 -2.10 -16.09
C GLY A 68 -14.79 -3.00 -15.47
N VAL A 69 -13.66 -2.36 -15.19
CA VAL A 69 -12.49 -2.91 -14.51
C VAL A 69 -12.25 -2.09 -13.26
N ALA A 70 -11.89 -2.75 -12.17
CA ALA A 70 -11.40 -2.12 -10.96
C ALA A 70 -10.16 -2.85 -10.46
N ILE A 71 -9.10 -2.11 -10.12
CA ILE A 71 -7.80 -2.65 -9.71
C ILE A 71 -7.40 -2.01 -8.37
N TRP A 72 -7.06 -2.83 -7.38
CA TRP A 72 -6.54 -2.37 -6.09
C TRP A 72 -5.18 -2.97 -5.79
N GLY A 73 -4.35 -2.22 -5.05
CA GLY A 73 -3.23 -2.81 -4.34
C GLY A 73 -3.75 -3.50 -3.08
N ALA A 74 -3.61 -4.82 -3.01
CA ALA A 74 -3.97 -5.57 -1.82
C ALA A 74 -2.95 -5.26 -0.70
N VAL A 75 -3.41 -4.53 0.31
CA VAL A 75 -2.65 -4.22 1.53
C VAL A 75 -3.14 -5.10 2.68
N GLU A 76 -2.22 -5.38 3.60
CA GLU A 76 -2.53 -6.17 4.79
C GLU A 76 -3.67 -5.53 5.62
N PRO A 77 -4.62 -6.33 6.12
CA PRO A 77 -5.60 -5.87 7.10
C PRO A 77 -4.90 -5.29 8.33
N VAL A 78 -5.41 -4.16 8.82
CA VAL A 78 -4.91 -3.49 10.03
C VAL A 78 -5.18 -4.32 11.28
N TYR A 79 -6.23 -5.14 11.24
CA TYR A 79 -6.62 -6.07 12.28
C TYR A 79 -7.03 -7.37 11.60
N ASN A 80 -6.30 -8.44 11.90
CA ASN A 80 -6.54 -9.76 11.35
C ASN A 80 -6.52 -10.79 12.46
N THR A 81 -7.64 -11.48 12.61
CA THR A 81 -7.76 -12.66 13.47
C THR A 81 -8.27 -13.87 12.69
N ALA A 82 -8.44 -13.73 11.38
CA ALA A 82 -8.86 -14.79 10.49
C ALA A 82 -7.76 -15.84 10.32
N VAL A 83 -8.19 -17.09 10.13
CA VAL A 83 -7.30 -18.18 9.73
C VAL A 83 -6.85 -18.00 8.28
N GLU A 84 -7.72 -17.40 7.45
CA GLU A 84 -7.40 -17.11 6.06
C GLU A 84 -6.24 -16.12 5.95
N PRO A 85 -5.24 -16.41 5.09
CA PRO A 85 -4.15 -15.48 4.85
C PRO A 85 -4.69 -14.19 4.24
N ALA A 86 -4.06 -13.07 4.60
CA ALA A 86 -4.31 -11.84 3.89
C ALA A 86 -3.82 -11.97 2.44
N GLU A 87 -4.66 -11.57 1.49
CA GLU A 87 -4.25 -11.52 0.10
C GLU A 87 -3.19 -10.44 -0.10
N ARG A 88 -2.20 -10.73 -0.95
CA ARG A 88 -1.13 -9.80 -1.32
C ARG A 88 -1.04 -9.75 -2.84
N GLY A 89 -0.75 -8.56 -3.37
CA GLY A 89 -0.61 -8.35 -4.80
C GLY A 89 -1.59 -7.30 -5.32
N ILE A 90 -2.14 -7.58 -6.50
CA ILE A 90 -3.06 -6.73 -7.24
C ILE A 90 -4.40 -7.45 -7.34
N HIS A 91 -5.40 -6.91 -6.65
CA HIS A 91 -6.76 -7.43 -6.70
C HIS A 91 -7.50 -6.83 -7.90
N VAL A 92 -8.12 -7.68 -8.71
CA VAL A 92 -8.79 -7.28 -9.96
C VAL A 92 -10.24 -7.73 -9.92
N HIS A 93 -11.13 -6.75 -10.13
CA HIS A 93 -12.49 -7.01 -10.58
C HIS A 93 -12.60 -6.65 -12.06
N ALA A 94 -13.13 -7.56 -12.88
CA ALA A 94 -13.42 -7.26 -14.28
C ALA A 94 -14.77 -7.85 -14.70
N ARG A 95 -15.50 -7.14 -15.57
CA ARG A 95 -16.83 -7.52 -16.06
C ARG A 95 -16.92 -7.35 -17.56
N LYS A 96 -17.36 -8.37 -18.28
CA LYS A 96 -17.63 -8.30 -19.72
C LYS A 96 -18.90 -7.52 -20.05
N ARG A 97 -19.85 -7.44 -19.11
CA ARG A 97 -21.13 -6.75 -19.28
C ARG A 97 -21.45 -5.82 -18.11
N ALA A 98 -22.02 -4.65 -18.40
CA ALA A 98 -22.45 -3.71 -17.36
C ALA A 98 -23.44 -4.37 -16.40
N ARG A 99 -23.19 -4.21 -15.09
CA ARG A 99 -23.98 -4.85 -14.00
C ARG A 99 -24.05 -6.39 -14.05
N GLY A 100 -23.24 -7.05 -14.91
CA GLY A 100 -23.12 -8.50 -14.96
C GLY A 100 -22.47 -9.08 -13.70
N LYS A 101 -22.27 -10.40 -13.65
CA LYS A 101 -21.42 -11.03 -12.62
C LYS A 101 -19.95 -10.63 -12.84
N LYS A 102 -19.10 -10.81 -11.82
CA LYS A 102 -17.67 -10.57 -11.98
C LYS A 102 -17.13 -11.73 -12.81
N ASP A 103 -16.49 -11.44 -13.94
CA ASP A 103 -15.77 -12.43 -14.74
C ASP A 103 -14.42 -12.73 -14.10
N ILE A 104 -13.80 -11.70 -13.50
CA ILE A 104 -12.58 -11.78 -12.70
C ILE A 104 -12.87 -11.17 -11.32
N ASP A 105 -12.50 -11.89 -10.27
CA ASP A 105 -12.62 -11.49 -8.86
C ASP A 105 -11.48 -12.14 -8.07
N GLU A 106 -10.26 -11.67 -8.32
CA GLU A 106 -9.06 -12.42 -7.93
C GLU A 106 -7.84 -11.54 -7.73
N THR A 107 -6.91 -12.02 -6.89
CA THR A 107 -5.63 -11.37 -6.64
C THR A 107 -4.50 -12.04 -7.40
N PHE A 108 -3.68 -11.21 -8.05
CA PHE A 108 -2.52 -11.59 -8.86
C PHE A 108 -1.25 -10.96 -8.28
N ASP A 109 -0.09 -11.56 -8.54
CA ASP A 109 1.18 -10.97 -8.08
C ASP A 109 1.49 -9.65 -8.82
N ALA A 110 1.12 -9.61 -10.11
CA ALA A 110 1.25 -8.46 -10.96
C ALA A 110 0.18 -8.46 -12.06
N VAL A 111 -0.20 -7.27 -12.51
CA VAL A 111 -1.10 -7.07 -13.65
C VAL A 111 -0.34 -6.34 -14.74
N GLU A 112 -0.30 -6.90 -15.93
CA GLU A 112 0.19 -6.20 -17.13
C GLU A 112 -1.01 -5.57 -17.82
N LEU A 113 -1.13 -4.25 -17.67
CA LEU A 113 -2.24 -3.49 -18.22
C LEU A 113 -1.90 -3.00 -19.62
N THR A 114 -2.74 -3.35 -20.59
CA THR A 114 -2.65 -2.78 -21.94
C THR A 114 -3.33 -1.43 -21.95
N VAL A 115 -2.61 -0.39 -22.39
CA VAL A 115 -3.15 0.95 -22.56
C VAL A 115 -2.91 1.41 -24.00
N ARG A 116 -4.00 1.78 -24.67
CA ARG A 116 -3.97 2.25 -26.05
C ARG A 116 -3.81 3.77 -26.05
N ARG A 117 -2.72 4.27 -26.64
CA ARG A 117 -2.52 5.72 -26.82
C ARG A 117 -3.33 6.24 -28.01
N ASP A 118 -3.40 5.43 -29.06
CA ASP A 118 -4.14 5.69 -30.28
C ASP A 118 -4.51 4.35 -30.96
N LEU A 119 -5.02 4.40 -32.20
CA LEU A 119 -5.43 3.22 -32.96
C LEU A 119 -4.28 2.27 -33.32
N PHE A 120 -3.03 2.72 -33.28
CA PHE A 120 -1.85 1.99 -33.76
C PHE A 120 -0.83 1.70 -32.65
N ASN A 121 -0.81 2.50 -31.58
CA ASN A 121 0.16 2.42 -30.50
C ASN A 121 -0.46 1.88 -29.20
N GLN A 122 0.03 0.71 -28.79
CA GLN A 122 -0.29 0.09 -27.52
C GLN A 122 0.94 0.04 -26.62
N GLU A 123 0.77 0.42 -25.36
CA GLU A 123 1.78 0.29 -24.33
C GLU A 123 1.32 -0.71 -23.27
N ARG A 124 2.28 -1.41 -22.69
CA ARG A 124 2.04 -2.32 -21.58
C ARG A 124 2.66 -1.74 -20.32
N VAL A 125 1.84 -1.57 -19.29
CA VAL A 125 2.29 -1.07 -18.00
C VAL A 125 2.17 -2.20 -16.98
N LEU A 126 3.32 -2.58 -16.41
CA LEU A 126 3.37 -3.55 -15.34
C LEU A 126 3.00 -2.91 -14.01
N ILE A 127 1.96 -3.41 -13.38
CA ILE A 127 1.48 -3.00 -12.06
C ILE A 127 1.84 -4.10 -11.07
N THR A 128 2.72 -3.78 -10.13
CA THR A 128 3.13 -4.69 -9.05
C THR A 128 2.61 -4.20 -7.71
N ALA A 129 2.64 -5.04 -6.69
CA ALA A 129 2.28 -4.65 -5.32
C ALA A 129 3.05 -3.39 -4.86
N GLU A 130 4.33 -3.27 -5.20
CA GLU A 130 5.14 -2.10 -4.85
C GLU A 130 4.66 -0.84 -5.57
N THR A 131 4.40 -0.92 -6.88
CA THR A 131 3.85 0.18 -7.66
C THR A 131 2.51 0.66 -7.09
N ALA A 132 1.63 -0.29 -6.76
CA ALA A 132 0.32 -0.06 -6.19
C ALA A 132 0.38 0.59 -4.80
N VAL A 133 1.20 0.04 -3.90
CA VAL A 133 1.38 0.59 -2.54
C VAL A 133 1.97 1.99 -2.61
N ALA A 134 3.01 2.22 -3.41
CA ALA A 134 3.59 3.55 -3.57
C ALA A 134 2.56 4.58 -4.06
N TYR A 135 1.75 4.20 -5.05
CA TYR A 135 0.69 5.07 -5.59
C TYR A 135 -0.37 5.39 -4.54
N TYR A 136 -0.84 4.37 -3.81
CA TYR A 136 -1.77 4.52 -2.70
C TYR A 136 -1.24 5.50 -1.65
N ILE A 137 0.00 5.32 -1.18
CA ILE A 137 0.61 6.17 -0.16
C ILE A 137 0.72 7.63 -0.63
N SER A 138 1.17 7.84 -1.85
CA SER A 138 1.29 9.18 -2.42
C SER A 138 -0.07 9.86 -2.56
N ARG A 139 -1.10 9.14 -3.00
CA ARG A 139 -2.48 9.67 -3.07
C ARG A 139 -3.05 9.96 -1.70
N PHE A 140 -2.87 9.05 -0.74
CA PHE A 140 -3.31 9.21 0.64
C PHE A 140 -2.72 10.47 1.28
N LEU A 141 -1.46 10.79 1.00
CA LEU A 141 -0.78 11.99 1.46
C LEU A 141 -1.06 13.26 0.64
N GLY A 142 -1.91 13.18 -0.38
CA GLY A 142 -2.20 14.30 -1.28
C GLY A 142 -0.97 14.80 -2.05
N ARG A 143 -0.04 13.90 -2.41
CA ARG A 143 1.15 14.27 -3.18
C ARG A 143 0.81 14.48 -4.65
N VAL A 144 1.55 15.38 -5.30
CA VAL A 144 1.55 15.50 -6.75
C VAL A 144 2.33 14.32 -7.32
N ILE A 145 1.60 13.39 -7.94
CA ILE A 145 2.16 12.21 -8.61
C ILE A 145 2.33 12.54 -10.09
N VAL A 146 3.43 12.10 -10.69
CA VAL A 146 3.72 12.25 -12.11
C VAL A 146 4.24 10.95 -12.70
N GLY A 147 4.09 10.76 -14.01
CA GLY A 147 4.74 9.69 -14.74
C GLY A 147 6.07 10.18 -15.32
N LEU A 148 7.20 9.82 -14.71
CA LEU A 148 8.52 10.15 -15.23
C LEU A 148 9.16 8.95 -15.94
N PHE A 149 10.01 9.26 -16.92
CA PHE A 149 10.90 8.30 -17.55
C PHE A 149 12.34 8.71 -17.28
N CYS A 150 13.23 7.73 -17.12
CA CYS A 150 14.64 8.05 -16.98
C CYS A 150 15.18 8.61 -18.31
N PRO A 151 15.79 9.81 -18.34
CA PRO A 151 16.34 10.37 -19.57
C PRO A 151 17.54 9.57 -20.10
N ASN A 152 18.14 8.71 -19.27
CA ASN A 152 19.31 7.93 -19.65
C ASN A 152 18.98 6.58 -20.31
N CYS A 153 17.83 5.97 -20.00
CA CYS A 153 17.49 4.63 -20.48
C CYS A 153 16.01 4.43 -20.84
N GLY A 154 15.17 5.47 -20.72
CA GLY A 154 13.75 5.42 -21.08
C GLY A 154 12.87 4.57 -20.15
N THR A 155 13.41 3.97 -19.09
CA THR A 155 12.61 3.16 -18.15
C THR A 155 11.64 4.04 -17.34
N PRO A 156 10.35 3.66 -17.20
CA PRO A 156 9.40 4.32 -16.30
C PRO A 156 9.92 4.34 -14.86
N HIS A 157 9.86 5.49 -14.21
CA HIS A 157 10.40 5.69 -12.88
C HIS A 157 9.33 5.50 -11.80
N LEU A 158 9.69 4.75 -10.75
CA LEU A 158 8.87 4.50 -9.57
C LEU A 158 9.61 5.03 -8.34
N ASP A 159 8.96 5.96 -7.65
CA ASP A 159 9.33 6.37 -6.30
C ASP A 159 8.55 5.51 -5.29
N SER A 160 9.20 4.49 -4.75
CA SER A 160 8.62 3.61 -3.74
C SER A 160 9.05 3.99 -2.32
N ASP A 161 8.45 3.34 -1.33
CA ASP A 161 8.83 3.44 0.07
C ASP A 161 8.84 4.90 0.60
N TRP A 162 9.95 5.41 1.13
CA TRP A 162 10.04 6.80 1.58
C TRP A 162 9.89 7.84 0.47
N PHE A 163 10.28 7.48 -0.75
CA PHE A 163 10.19 8.39 -1.89
C PHE A 163 8.74 8.57 -2.33
N ALA A 164 7.86 7.59 -2.07
CA ALA A 164 6.41 7.73 -2.21
C ALA A 164 5.80 8.75 -1.21
N VAL A 165 6.42 8.90 -0.03
CA VAL A 165 5.97 9.80 1.04
C VAL A 165 6.48 11.23 0.84
N LYS A 166 7.73 11.38 0.39
CA LYS A 166 8.44 12.67 0.35
C LYS A 166 8.80 13.07 -1.09
N PRO A 167 8.14 14.11 -1.64
CA PRO A 167 8.51 14.69 -2.93
C PRO A 167 9.97 15.16 -2.95
N HIS A 168 10.65 14.91 -4.06
CA HIS A 168 12.06 15.26 -4.23
C HIS A 168 12.38 15.57 -5.70
N ARG A 169 13.58 16.10 -5.95
CA ARG A 169 14.02 16.52 -7.30
C ARG A 169 15.00 15.53 -7.95
N VAL A 170 15.76 14.79 -7.14
CA VAL A 170 16.87 13.96 -7.63
C VAL A 170 16.50 12.51 -7.48
N HIS A 171 16.23 11.88 -8.61
CA HIS A 171 15.72 10.53 -8.73
C HIS A 171 16.85 9.56 -9.07
N LEU A 172 16.82 8.35 -8.53
CA LEU A 172 17.69 7.25 -8.93
C LEU A 172 16.91 6.32 -9.86
N CYS A 173 17.33 6.20 -11.11
CA CYS A 173 16.70 5.23 -12.00
C CYS A 173 17.12 3.81 -11.64
N HIS A 174 16.17 2.94 -11.33
CA HIS A 174 16.46 1.53 -11.03
C HIS A 174 16.70 0.65 -12.26
N GLY A 175 16.49 1.18 -13.47
CA GLY A 175 16.82 0.49 -14.72
C GLY A 175 18.28 0.66 -15.15
N CYS A 176 18.88 1.84 -14.94
CA CYS A 176 20.27 2.11 -15.36
C CYS A 176 21.18 2.65 -14.24
N ASN A 177 20.66 2.82 -13.03
CA ASN A 177 21.37 3.30 -11.84
C ASN A 177 21.96 4.71 -11.93
N LYS A 178 21.56 5.46 -12.94
CA LYS A 178 21.93 6.87 -13.08
C LYS A 178 20.94 7.75 -12.33
N LEU A 179 21.49 8.78 -11.69
CA LEU A 179 20.68 9.86 -11.14
C LEU A 179 20.17 10.74 -12.28
N PHE A 180 18.96 11.25 -12.13
CA PHE A 180 18.43 12.33 -12.96
C PHE A 180 17.67 13.33 -12.09
N GLN A 181 17.47 14.53 -12.61
CA GLN A 181 16.92 15.64 -11.83
C GLN A 181 15.75 16.31 -12.53
N GLU A 182 14.72 16.60 -11.76
CA GLU A 182 13.53 17.36 -12.13
C GLU A 182 13.60 18.80 -11.58
N GLU A 183 12.90 19.72 -12.22
CA GLU A 183 12.79 21.12 -11.78
C GLU A 183 11.96 21.25 -10.48
N GLN A 184 10.94 20.41 -10.33
CA GLN A 184 9.99 20.48 -9.22
C GLN A 184 10.12 19.24 -8.32
N LYS A 185 9.85 19.42 -7.02
CA LYS A 185 9.77 18.29 -6.09
C LYS A 185 8.47 17.53 -6.32
N ARG A 186 8.55 16.32 -6.87
CA ARG A 186 7.38 15.50 -7.18
C ARG A 186 7.63 14.05 -6.77
N VAL A 187 6.61 13.22 -6.86
CA VAL A 187 6.71 11.77 -6.69
C VAL A 187 6.39 11.13 -8.03
N SER A 188 7.25 10.24 -8.51
CA SER A 188 7.03 9.50 -9.75
C SER A 188 6.33 8.17 -9.48
N ASN A 189 5.29 7.86 -10.25
CA ASN A 189 4.72 6.52 -10.27
C ASN A 189 4.18 6.20 -11.68
N PRO A 190 4.53 5.05 -12.26
CA PRO A 190 4.07 4.68 -13.61
C PRO A 190 2.54 4.61 -13.75
N LEU A 191 1.79 4.37 -12.67
CA LEU A 191 0.33 4.34 -12.69
C LEU A 191 -0.30 5.69 -13.06
N GLU A 192 0.40 6.80 -12.86
CA GLU A 192 -0.15 8.11 -13.24
C GLU A 192 -0.26 8.26 -14.76
N MET A 193 0.65 7.64 -15.51
CA MET A 193 0.58 7.61 -16.98
C MET A 193 -0.67 6.87 -17.46
N VAL A 194 -0.92 5.70 -16.87
CA VAL A 194 -2.11 4.88 -17.11
C VAL A 194 -3.37 5.66 -16.79
N ARG A 195 -3.40 6.32 -15.63
CA ARG A 195 -4.58 7.05 -15.16
C ARG A 195 -4.93 8.20 -16.11
N HIS A 196 -3.96 8.98 -16.56
CA HIS A 196 -4.21 10.07 -17.50
C HIS A 196 -4.83 9.57 -18.80
N GLN A 197 -4.31 8.48 -19.36
CA GLN A 197 -4.81 7.91 -20.61
C GLN A 197 -6.22 7.32 -20.44
N LEU A 198 -6.47 6.56 -19.37
CA LEU A 198 -7.78 5.92 -19.16
C LEU A 198 -8.86 6.89 -18.67
N SER A 199 -8.51 7.89 -17.84
CA SER A 199 -9.49 8.87 -17.33
C SER A 199 -10.00 9.82 -18.41
N ALA A 200 -9.19 10.07 -19.46
CA ALA A 200 -9.63 10.86 -20.60
C ALA A 200 -10.74 10.16 -21.41
N ILE A 201 -10.75 8.82 -21.41
CA ILE A 201 -11.69 8.00 -22.17
C ILE A 201 -12.88 7.55 -21.30
N ARG A 202 -12.63 7.23 -20.03
CA ARG A 202 -13.63 6.72 -19.09
C ARG A 202 -13.41 7.36 -17.71
N PRO A 203 -14.03 8.53 -17.42
CA PRO A 203 -13.87 9.18 -16.13
C PRO A 203 -14.38 8.27 -15.01
N ALA A 204 -13.53 7.99 -14.03
CA ALA A 204 -13.89 7.18 -12.87
C ALA A 204 -15.00 7.85 -12.06
N ALA A 205 -15.97 7.05 -11.62
CA ALA A 205 -16.97 7.53 -10.68
C ALA A 205 -16.31 7.96 -9.37
N LYS A 206 -16.73 9.11 -8.81
CA LYS A 206 -16.21 9.56 -7.51
C LYS A 206 -16.61 8.55 -6.43
N PRO A 207 -15.69 8.20 -5.51
CA PRO A 207 -16.06 7.42 -4.34
C PRO A 207 -17.19 8.09 -3.56
N THR A 208 -18.06 7.26 -3.00
CA THR A 208 -19.20 7.68 -2.18
C THR A 208 -19.00 7.18 -0.76
N ARG A 209 -19.42 7.94 0.24
CA ARG A 209 -19.37 7.46 1.62
C ARG A 209 -20.27 6.22 1.77
N ALA A 210 -19.75 5.18 2.42
CA ALA A 210 -20.56 4.04 2.83
C ALA A 210 -21.74 4.49 3.69
N LYS A 211 -22.81 3.70 3.69
CA LYS A 211 -23.97 3.95 4.55
C LYS A 211 -24.03 2.93 5.66
N GLY A 212 -24.54 3.35 6.81
CA GLY A 212 -24.82 2.49 7.94
C GLY A 212 -23.61 2.21 8.82
N SER A 213 -23.92 1.78 10.04
CA SER A 213 -22.96 1.37 11.05
C SER A 213 -23.18 -0.10 11.38
N ILE A 214 -22.13 -0.76 11.85
CA ILE A 214 -22.20 -2.14 12.34
C ILE A 214 -21.62 -2.23 13.74
N ASP A 215 -22.30 -2.98 14.61
CA ASP A 215 -21.85 -3.32 15.96
C ASP A 215 -21.82 -4.85 16.06
N ILE A 216 -20.63 -5.43 16.21
CA ILE A 216 -20.41 -6.88 16.17
C ILE A 216 -19.57 -7.36 17.36
N SER A 217 -19.75 -8.62 17.75
CA SER A 217 -18.83 -9.29 18.65
C SER A 217 -17.88 -10.20 17.88
N GLN A 218 -16.63 -10.28 18.33
CA GLN A 218 -15.67 -11.23 17.75
C GLN A 218 -16.11 -12.70 17.92
N SER A 219 -16.89 -13.01 18.95
CA SER A 219 -17.44 -14.36 19.17
C SER A 219 -18.42 -14.80 18.09
N ASP A 220 -19.04 -13.85 17.37
CA ASP A 220 -19.97 -14.15 16.27
C ASP A 220 -19.24 -14.65 15.01
N TYR A 221 -17.93 -14.47 14.97
CA TYR A 221 -17.05 -14.83 13.86
C TYR A 221 -15.86 -15.67 14.36
N PRO A 222 -16.11 -16.92 14.78
CA PRO A 222 -15.07 -17.77 15.39
C PRO A 222 -13.91 -18.10 14.45
N ALA A 223 -14.11 -18.06 13.13
CA ALA A 223 -13.03 -18.22 12.16
C ALA A 223 -12.27 -16.92 11.86
N GLY A 224 -12.67 -15.81 12.51
CA GLY A 224 -11.95 -14.56 12.65
C GLY A 224 -12.48 -13.40 11.81
N LEU A 225 -11.81 -12.27 11.93
CA LEU A 225 -12.12 -11.00 11.27
C LEU A 225 -10.91 -10.47 10.51
N GLN A 226 -11.16 -9.73 9.42
CA GLN A 226 -10.18 -8.89 8.76
C GLN A 226 -10.77 -7.48 8.56
N ILE A 227 -9.99 -6.46 8.89
CA ILE A 227 -10.42 -5.05 8.84
C ILE A 227 -9.43 -4.22 8.03
N TRP A 228 -9.97 -3.36 7.16
CA TRP A 228 -9.21 -2.38 6.39
C TRP A 228 -9.90 -1.01 6.43
N ALA A 229 -9.12 0.04 6.16
CA ALA A 229 -9.71 1.28 5.67
C ALA A 229 -10.01 1.08 4.19
N SER A 230 -11.06 1.72 3.68
CA SER A 230 -11.29 1.79 2.25
C SER A 230 -10.07 2.37 1.54
N ASN A 231 -9.56 1.63 0.56
CA ASN A 231 -8.51 2.07 -0.35
C ASN A 231 -9.16 2.26 -1.73
N PRO A 232 -9.24 3.49 -2.27
CA PRO A 232 -9.77 3.70 -3.62
C PRO A 232 -9.00 2.88 -4.65
N ALA A 233 -9.68 2.41 -5.69
CA ALA A 233 -9.02 1.69 -6.77
C ALA A 233 -7.91 2.55 -7.41
N LEU A 234 -6.82 1.87 -7.76
CA LEU A 234 -5.75 2.42 -8.60
C LEU A 234 -6.31 2.79 -9.98
N LEU A 235 -7.20 1.92 -10.49
CA LEU A 235 -7.93 2.10 -11.73
C LEU A 235 -9.38 1.70 -11.51
N LEU A 236 -10.32 2.55 -11.91
CA LEU A 236 -11.75 2.25 -11.93
C LEU A 236 -12.34 2.75 -13.24
N THR A 237 -12.80 1.83 -14.10
CA THR A 237 -13.51 2.16 -15.34
C THR A 237 -15.00 1.84 -15.27
N SER A 238 -15.44 1.25 -14.15
CA SER A 238 -16.85 1.02 -13.87
C SER A 238 -17.60 2.33 -13.59
N PRO A 239 -18.85 2.48 -14.05
CA PRO A 239 -19.69 3.63 -13.71
C PRO A 239 -20.19 3.59 -12.25
N ARG A 240 -19.98 2.49 -11.53
CA ARG A 240 -20.38 2.35 -10.13
C ARG A 240 -19.32 2.97 -9.23
N SER A 241 -19.72 3.94 -8.41
CA SER A 241 -18.90 4.50 -7.35
C SER A 241 -18.45 3.44 -6.35
N GLU A 242 -17.19 3.55 -5.94
CA GLU A 242 -16.67 2.83 -4.78
C GLU A 242 -17.27 3.39 -3.49
N GLN A 243 -17.19 2.60 -2.42
CA GLN A 243 -17.57 3.02 -1.08
C GLN A 243 -16.34 3.35 -0.24
N GLU A 244 -16.35 4.51 0.40
CA GLU A 244 -15.35 4.92 1.40
C GLU A 244 -15.88 4.64 2.81
N GLY A 245 -15.01 4.15 3.70
CA GLY A 245 -15.35 3.78 5.07
C GLY A 245 -14.40 2.72 5.61
N ILE A 246 -14.89 1.88 6.52
CA ILE A 246 -14.17 0.75 7.09
C ILE A 246 -14.69 -0.53 6.45
N HIS A 247 -13.80 -1.29 5.81
CA HIS A 247 -14.13 -2.56 5.18
C HIS A 247 -13.89 -3.71 6.15
N VAL A 248 -14.87 -4.60 6.28
CA VAL A 248 -14.90 -5.66 7.27
C VAL A 248 -15.24 -6.97 6.59
N HIS A 249 -14.36 -7.97 6.80
CA HIS A 249 -14.68 -9.35 6.57
C HIS A 249 -14.82 -10.11 7.90
N GLY A 250 -15.81 -11.00 7.99
CA GLY A 250 -16.00 -11.88 9.14
C GLY A 250 -16.43 -13.29 8.76
N TRP A 251 -15.76 -14.29 9.31
CA TRP A 251 -15.96 -15.71 8.99
C TRP A 251 -16.52 -16.50 10.18
N ILE A 252 -17.51 -17.34 9.89
CA ILE A 252 -17.97 -18.36 10.86
C ILE A 252 -17.17 -19.66 10.74
N LYS A 253 -16.70 -20.01 9.54
CA LYS A 253 -15.93 -21.23 9.29
C LYS A 253 -14.69 -20.90 8.45
N PRO A 254 -13.56 -21.60 8.64
CA PRO A 254 -12.43 -21.51 7.71
C PRO A 254 -12.80 -22.06 6.32
N GLY A 255 -12.10 -21.63 5.28
CA GLY A 255 -12.21 -22.14 3.91
C GLY A 255 -13.50 -21.76 3.17
N VAL A 256 -14.34 -20.89 3.74
CA VAL A 256 -15.58 -20.42 3.09
C VAL A 256 -15.55 -18.92 2.87
N LYS A 257 -16.46 -18.43 2.02
CA LYS A 257 -16.66 -16.99 1.85
C LYS A 257 -17.07 -16.35 3.18
N PRO A 258 -16.62 -15.12 3.47
CA PRO A 258 -17.00 -14.40 4.67
C PRO A 258 -18.53 -14.27 4.76
N LYS A 259 -19.09 -14.42 5.96
CA LYS A 259 -20.51 -14.17 6.23
C LYS A 259 -20.80 -12.66 6.24
N LEU A 260 -19.86 -11.89 6.78
CA LEU A 260 -19.88 -10.43 6.76
C LEU A 260 -18.84 -9.97 5.75
N ASP A 261 -19.28 -9.28 4.70
CA ASP A 261 -18.42 -8.66 3.69
C ASP A 261 -19.08 -7.33 3.29
N GLY A 262 -18.47 -6.22 3.71
CA GLY A 262 -19.02 -4.90 3.42
C GLY A 262 -18.14 -3.76 3.89
N THR A 263 -18.45 -2.59 3.37
CA THR A 263 -17.84 -1.31 3.78
C THR A 263 -18.88 -0.50 4.52
N PHE A 264 -18.51 -0.01 5.71
CA PHE A 264 -19.41 0.67 6.64
C PHE A 264 -18.89 2.07 6.99
N ASP A 265 -19.79 2.98 7.33
CA ASP A 265 -19.46 4.34 7.78
C ASP A 265 -18.79 4.33 9.16
N SER A 266 -19.31 3.51 10.07
CA SER A 266 -18.78 3.30 11.41
C SER A 266 -18.83 1.81 11.78
N VAL A 267 -17.84 1.37 12.55
CA VAL A 267 -17.67 -0.02 12.96
C VAL A 267 -17.34 -0.05 14.43
N ARG A 268 -18.09 -0.85 15.18
CA ARG A 268 -17.82 -1.19 16.58
C ARG A 268 -17.60 -2.69 16.74
N ILE A 269 -16.54 -3.06 17.45
CA ILE A 269 -16.19 -4.46 17.71
C ILE A 269 -16.02 -4.65 19.21
N ASP A 270 -16.83 -5.53 19.81
CA ASP A 270 -16.85 -5.77 21.27
C ASP A 270 -16.96 -4.48 22.10
N GLY A 271 -17.79 -3.53 21.65
CA GLY A 271 -17.96 -2.23 22.30
C GLY A 271 -16.86 -1.19 22.01
N ILE A 272 -15.84 -1.53 21.22
CA ILE A 272 -14.76 -0.62 20.83
C ILE A 272 -15.07 0.00 19.47
N GLU A 273 -15.33 1.30 19.44
CA GLU A 273 -15.56 2.07 18.21
C GLU A 273 -14.23 2.28 17.47
N LEU A 274 -14.20 1.98 16.17
CA LEU A 274 -13.00 2.15 15.36
C LEU A 274 -12.91 3.58 14.79
N ASN A 275 -11.80 4.26 15.08
CA ASN A 275 -11.51 5.55 14.47
C ASN A 275 -10.94 5.36 13.06
N GLU A 276 -11.71 5.69 12.02
CA GLU A 276 -11.29 5.50 10.63
C GLU A 276 -10.02 6.28 10.25
N ALA A 277 -9.85 7.51 10.73
CA ALA A 277 -8.68 8.32 10.38
C ALA A 277 -7.38 7.68 10.92
N GLN A 278 -7.42 7.23 12.18
CA GLN A 278 -6.31 6.51 12.80
C GLN A 278 -6.05 5.17 12.08
N LEU A 279 -7.11 4.43 11.78
CA LEU A 279 -7.08 3.16 11.04
C LEU A 279 -6.44 3.31 9.67
N ARG A 280 -6.93 4.29 8.88
CA ARG A 280 -6.45 4.56 7.52
C ARG A 280 -4.98 4.97 7.51
N LEU A 281 -4.57 5.82 8.46
CA LEU A 281 -3.16 6.18 8.60
C LEU A 281 -2.31 5.00 9.05
N TYR A 282 -2.83 4.14 9.95
CA TYR A 282 -2.13 2.94 10.39
C TYR A 282 -1.92 1.96 9.24
N MET A 283 -2.94 1.78 8.39
CA MET A 283 -2.87 0.97 7.18
C MET A 283 -1.77 1.47 6.24
N ALA A 284 -1.73 2.78 5.98
CA ALA A 284 -0.68 3.42 5.18
C ALA A 284 0.72 3.24 5.79
N GLN A 285 0.86 3.41 7.10
CA GLN A 285 2.13 3.19 7.80
C GLN A 285 2.59 1.73 7.71
N ASN A 286 1.68 0.77 7.91
CA ASN A 286 1.99 -0.66 7.91
C ASN A 286 2.37 -1.20 6.51
N ALA A 287 1.90 -0.55 5.45
CA ALA A 287 2.26 -0.89 4.08
C ALA A 287 3.74 -0.57 3.74
N LEU A 288 4.43 0.24 4.55
CA LEU A 288 5.81 0.67 4.30
C LEU A 288 6.82 -0.15 5.11
N VAL A 289 7.78 -0.77 4.41
CA VAL A 289 8.73 -1.70 5.02
C VAL A 289 9.58 -1.03 6.11
N TYR A 290 10.05 0.21 5.90
CA TYR A 290 10.88 0.89 6.92
C TYR A 290 10.12 1.27 8.19
N MET A 291 8.78 1.22 8.19
CA MET A 291 7.92 1.52 9.34
C MET A 291 7.71 0.34 10.27
N LYS A 292 8.07 -0.89 9.83
CA LYS A 292 7.93 -2.10 10.64
C LYS A 292 8.62 -1.92 12.00
N GLY A 293 7.84 -2.13 13.07
CA GLY A 293 8.31 -1.98 14.45
C GLY A 293 8.55 -0.54 14.92
N LYS A 294 8.12 0.47 14.15
CA LYS A 294 8.33 1.90 14.46
C LYS A 294 7.03 2.69 14.65
N ILE A 295 5.89 2.01 14.74
CA ILE A 295 4.59 2.63 15.02
C ILE A 295 4.22 2.27 16.45
N ALA A 296 3.92 3.26 17.28
CA ALA A 296 3.53 3.09 18.67
C ALA A 296 2.30 3.95 19.00
N CYS A 297 1.62 3.68 20.12
CA CYS A 297 0.78 4.69 20.75
C CYS A 297 1.62 5.40 21.82
N LEU A 298 1.78 6.71 21.71
CA LEU A 298 2.43 7.56 22.70
C LEU A 298 1.37 8.46 23.34
N GLU A 299 1.43 8.61 24.65
CA GLU A 299 0.61 9.56 25.40
C GLU A 299 1.45 10.77 25.77
N CYS A 300 0.84 11.95 25.76
CA CYS A 300 1.51 13.16 26.22
C CYS A 300 1.72 13.09 27.73
N PRO A 301 2.96 13.21 28.25
CA PRO A 301 3.22 13.11 29.69
C PRO A 301 2.63 14.29 30.49
N SER A 302 2.23 15.37 29.82
CA SER A 302 1.66 16.56 30.46
C SER A 302 0.13 16.55 30.53
N CYS A 303 -0.57 16.06 29.49
CA CYS A 303 -2.04 16.11 29.44
C CYS A 303 -2.71 14.74 29.26
N GLY A 304 -1.95 13.66 29.10
CA GLY A 304 -2.46 12.31 28.89
C GLY A 304 -2.99 12.02 27.48
N GLU A 305 -3.17 13.03 26.63
CA GLU A 305 -3.72 12.85 25.29
C GLU A 305 -2.86 11.92 24.41
N GLU A 306 -3.50 11.01 23.70
CA GLU A 306 -2.83 10.13 22.73
C GLU A 306 -2.33 10.95 21.54
N LEU A 307 -1.05 10.83 21.23
CA LEU A 307 -0.45 11.53 20.12
C LEU A 307 -0.86 10.85 18.80
N PHE A 308 -1.53 11.61 17.92
CA PHE A 308 -1.82 11.21 16.56
C PHE A 308 -1.05 12.07 15.56
N GLU A 309 0.09 11.55 15.09
CA GLU A 309 0.90 12.27 14.11
C GLU A 309 0.30 12.14 12.71
N GLN A 310 0.21 13.25 11.97
CA GLN A 310 -0.42 13.30 10.65
C GLN A 310 0.55 13.84 9.58
N GLY A 311 0.15 13.76 8.31
CA GLY A 311 0.95 14.20 7.17
C GLY A 311 2.31 13.49 7.10
N GLU A 312 3.37 14.18 6.67
CA GLU A 312 4.71 13.59 6.58
C GLU A 312 5.27 13.14 7.94
N ALA A 313 4.88 13.79 9.04
CA ALA A 313 5.35 13.44 10.38
C ALA A 313 4.95 12.01 10.78
N ALA A 314 3.78 11.56 10.34
CA ALA A 314 3.28 10.20 10.54
C ALA A 314 4.14 9.11 9.88
N PHE A 315 5.07 9.49 9.01
CA PHE A 315 5.91 8.57 8.24
C PHE A 315 7.41 8.78 8.50
N ARG A 316 7.75 9.62 9.49
CA ARG A 316 9.13 9.94 9.85
C ARG A 316 9.40 9.57 11.32
N PRO A 317 9.85 8.34 11.57
CA PRO A 317 10.23 7.91 12.91
C PRO A 317 11.27 8.86 13.53
N LYS A 318 10.97 9.36 14.73
CA LYS A 318 11.78 10.35 15.45
C LYS A 318 11.73 10.05 16.95
N VAL A 319 12.61 10.72 17.69
CA VAL A 319 12.70 10.60 19.16
C VAL A 319 11.86 11.67 19.83
N GLU A 320 11.87 12.88 19.28
CA GLU A 320 11.20 14.04 19.85
C GLU A 320 9.84 14.24 19.18
N HIS A 321 8.83 14.41 20.00
CA HIS A 321 7.44 14.61 19.62
C HIS A 321 6.92 15.90 20.24
N LYS A 322 5.85 16.43 19.65
CA LYS A 322 5.13 17.60 20.15
C LYS A 322 3.66 17.25 20.25
N CYS A 323 3.07 17.42 21.43
CA CYS A 323 1.64 17.21 21.64
C CYS A 323 0.84 18.22 20.81
N GLY A 324 -0.16 17.74 20.05
CA GLY A 324 -1.06 18.61 19.29
C GLY A 324 -1.99 19.45 20.15
N THR A 325 -2.29 18.98 21.37
CA THR A 325 -3.27 19.59 22.29
C THR A 325 -2.63 20.63 23.20
N CYS A 326 -1.62 20.26 24.00
CA CYS A 326 -0.98 21.18 24.95
C CYS A 326 0.35 21.77 24.44
N GLY A 327 0.84 21.33 23.28
CA GLY A 327 2.10 21.84 22.71
C GLY A 327 3.38 21.32 23.37
N MET A 328 3.29 20.55 24.46
CA MET A 328 4.44 19.99 25.18
C MET A 328 5.32 19.15 24.24
N ALA A 329 6.62 19.42 24.27
CA ALA A 329 7.61 18.60 23.60
C ALA A 329 8.07 17.48 24.54
N PHE A 330 8.16 16.24 24.04
CA PHE A 330 8.59 15.10 24.84
C PHE A 330 9.31 14.06 23.99
N ALA A 331 10.10 13.22 24.64
CA ALA A 331 10.82 12.14 23.97
C ALA A 331 10.06 10.81 24.08
N SER A 332 10.14 9.99 23.02
CA SER A 332 9.71 8.60 23.02
C SER A 332 10.33 7.80 24.18
N PRO A 333 9.59 6.85 24.81
CA PRO A 333 10.15 5.98 25.84
C PRO A 333 11.38 5.21 25.34
N GLY A 334 12.46 5.27 26.10
CA GLY A 334 13.75 4.66 25.75
C GLY A 334 14.45 5.31 24.55
N ARG A 335 14.07 6.55 24.18
CA ARG A 335 14.61 7.29 23.03
C ARG A 335 14.53 6.52 21.69
N ARG A 336 13.52 5.66 21.54
CA ARG A 336 13.29 4.86 20.33
C ARG A 336 12.72 5.72 19.20
N LYS A 337 13.26 5.59 17.98
CA LYS A 337 12.72 6.30 16.81
C LYS A 337 11.40 5.69 16.37
N VAL A 338 10.29 6.35 16.68
CA VAL A 338 8.93 5.89 16.36
C VAL A 338 8.09 7.03 15.78
N VAL A 339 6.95 6.68 15.22
CA VAL A 339 5.83 7.60 15.01
C VAL A 339 4.67 7.18 15.91
N SER A 340 3.84 8.13 16.29
CA SER A 340 2.65 7.82 17.10
C SER A 340 1.38 7.71 16.26
N ASN A 341 0.67 6.60 16.46
CA ASN A 341 -0.68 6.36 15.96
C ASN A 341 -1.50 5.62 17.05
N PRO A 342 -2.59 6.23 17.56
CA PRO A 342 -3.39 5.63 18.64
C PRO A 342 -4.08 4.31 18.26
N PHE A 343 -4.21 4.01 16.96
CA PHE A 343 -4.79 2.74 16.52
C PHE A 343 -4.03 1.51 17.05
N VAL A 344 -2.75 1.66 17.43
CA VAL A 344 -1.98 0.61 18.12
C VAL A 344 -2.64 0.21 19.45
N ALA A 345 -3.15 1.16 20.22
CA ALA A 345 -3.87 0.90 21.47
C ALA A 345 -5.22 0.23 21.19
N THR A 346 -5.93 0.68 20.14
CA THR A 346 -7.17 0.04 19.68
C THR A 346 -6.97 -1.44 19.33
N ILE A 347 -5.93 -1.78 18.56
CA ILE A 347 -5.58 -3.17 18.25
C ILE A 347 -5.28 -3.98 19.52
N LYS A 348 -4.55 -3.40 20.48
CA LYS A 348 -4.24 -4.06 21.76
C LYS A 348 -5.52 -4.33 22.55
N ALA A 349 -6.45 -3.39 22.60
CA ALA A 349 -7.73 -3.53 23.28
C ALA A 349 -8.60 -4.62 22.63
N LEU A 350 -8.71 -4.64 21.29
CA LEU A 350 -9.42 -5.69 20.54
C LEU A 350 -8.82 -7.09 20.76
N LYS A 351 -7.49 -7.20 20.88
CA LYS A 351 -6.84 -8.48 21.21
C LYS A 351 -7.12 -8.92 22.65
N ALA A 352 -7.24 -7.98 23.58
CA ALA A 352 -7.53 -8.26 24.98
C ALA A 352 -8.99 -8.71 25.19
N THR A 353 -9.96 -8.14 24.47
CA THR A 353 -11.37 -8.58 24.55
C THR A 353 -11.54 -10.00 24.01
N LYS A 354 -10.86 -10.36 22.92
CA LYS A 354 -10.88 -11.72 22.36
C LYS A 354 -10.43 -12.77 23.39
N ARG A 355 -9.34 -12.52 24.11
CA ARG A 355 -8.78 -13.42 25.14
C ARG A 355 -9.67 -13.60 26.37
N LYS A 356 -10.60 -12.68 26.64
CA LYS A 356 -11.53 -12.80 27.77
C LYS A 356 -12.76 -13.65 27.43
N LYS A 357 -13.06 -13.82 26.14
CA LYS A 357 -14.28 -14.47 25.64
C LYS A 357 -14.06 -15.83 24.99
N GLY A 358 -12.82 -16.19 24.68
CA GLY A 358 -12.41 -17.52 24.24
C GLY A 358 -11.49 -18.14 25.27
#